data_AF-A0A485MD64-F1
#
_entry.id   AF-A0A485MD64-F1
#
_cell.length_a   1.000
_cell.length_b   1.000
_cell.length_c   1.000
_cell.angle_alpha   90.00
_cell.angle_beta   90.00
_cell.angle_gamma   90.00
#
_symmetry.space_group_name_H-M   'P 1'
#
loop_
_entity.id
_entity.type
_entity.pdbx_description
1 polymer ?
#
loop_
_entity_poly.entity_id
_entity_poly.type
_entity_poly.pdbx_seq_one_letter_code
_entity_poly.pdbx_strand_id
1 'polypeptide(L)'
;MSQVLPAAGSVLQRSVSAPGNQPQPQSPEDDDRKVRRREKNRVAAQRSRKKQTQKADKLHEEYECLEQENTVLRREIGKLTAELQQLSEALKEHEKMCPLLLCPMNFVPVPRPDPVAGCLPR
;
A
#
# COMPACT_ATOMS: atom_id res chain seq x y z
N MET A 1 -0.91 25.77 -4.26
CA MET A 1 -0.74 25.69 -5.72
C MET A 1 0.70 25.28 -6.01
N SER A 2 0.97 23.99 -6.12
CA SER A 2 2.32 23.48 -6.33
C SER A 2 2.57 23.35 -7.82
N GLN A 3 3.40 24.25 -8.37
CA GLN A 3 3.78 24.23 -9.77
C GLN A 3 4.76 23.08 -10.02
N VAL A 4 4.38 22.16 -10.89
CA VAL A 4 5.24 21.08 -11.37
C VAL A 4 6.02 21.61 -12.58
N LEU A 5 7.36 21.59 -12.49
CA LEU A 5 8.26 21.89 -13.59
C LEU A 5 8.18 20.77 -14.65
N PRO A 6 8.24 21.05 -15.96
CA PRO A 6 8.31 19.99 -16.95
C PRO A 6 9.73 19.41 -17.01
N ALA A 7 9.85 18.10 -16.80
CA ALA A 7 11.07 17.37 -17.06
C ALA A 7 11.37 17.40 -18.56
N ALA A 8 12.56 17.89 -18.93
CA ALA A 8 13.08 17.84 -20.29
C ALA A 8 13.28 16.37 -20.71
N GLY A 9 12.29 15.83 -21.43
CA GLY A 9 12.37 14.52 -22.05
C GLY A 9 13.35 14.56 -23.22
N SER A 10 14.46 13.84 -23.07
CA SER A 10 15.51 13.66 -24.06
C SER A 10 14.92 13.07 -25.35
N VAL A 11 15.00 13.81 -26.46
CA VAL A 11 14.70 13.29 -27.80
C VAL A 11 15.75 12.23 -28.13
N LEU A 12 15.37 10.95 -28.08
CA LEU A 12 16.16 9.87 -28.67
C LEU A 12 16.23 10.08 -30.18
N GLN A 13 17.31 10.70 -30.65
CA GLN A 13 17.69 10.65 -32.06
C GLN A 13 17.95 9.19 -32.42
N ARG A 14 17.02 8.57 -33.16
CA ARG A 14 17.27 7.32 -33.88
C ARG A 14 17.69 7.67 -35.30
N SER A 15 18.96 8.02 -35.45
CA SER A 15 19.63 8.10 -36.75
C SER A 15 20.03 6.69 -37.19
N VAL A 16 19.22 6.09 -38.07
CA VAL A 16 19.66 5.04 -38.98
C VAL A 16 19.10 5.34 -40.36
N SER A 17 19.91 5.99 -41.19
CA SER A 17 19.65 6.12 -42.62
C SER A 17 19.73 4.72 -43.24
N ALA A 18 18.59 4.11 -43.53
CA ALA A 18 18.54 2.89 -44.33
C ALA A 18 18.73 3.27 -45.81
N PRO A 19 19.68 2.67 -46.55
CA PRO A 19 19.83 2.93 -47.97
C PRO A 19 18.77 2.15 -48.76
N GLY A 20 18.07 2.85 -49.67
CA GLY A 20 17.29 2.23 -50.74
C GLY A 20 15.82 1.99 -50.43
N ASN A 21 14.97 3.00 -50.61
CA ASN A 21 13.53 2.83 -50.75
C ASN A 21 13.13 3.09 -52.21
N GLN A 22 13.50 2.17 -53.10
CA GLN A 22 12.75 1.97 -54.34
C GLN A 22 11.64 0.96 -54.04
N PRO A 23 10.37 1.20 -54.44
CA PRO A 23 9.32 0.20 -54.33
C PRO A 23 9.60 -0.95 -55.30
N GLN A 24 10.38 -1.93 -54.85
CA GLN A 24 10.44 -3.25 -55.46
C GLN A 24 9.03 -3.87 -55.36
N PRO A 25 8.50 -4.52 -56.41
CA PRO A 25 7.22 -5.21 -56.34
C PRO A 25 7.30 -6.25 -55.22
N GLN A 26 6.54 -6.04 -54.14
CA GLN A 26 6.50 -6.97 -53.00
C GLN A 26 5.94 -8.30 -53.50
N SER A 27 6.65 -9.41 -53.26
CA SER A 27 6.08 -10.73 -53.55
C SER A 27 4.81 -10.91 -52.68
N PRO A 28 3.76 -11.59 -53.16
CA PRO A 28 2.60 -11.94 -52.34
C PRO A 28 2.99 -12.58 -50.98
N GLU A 29 4.12 -13.30 -50.95
CA GLU A 29 4.69 -13.93 -49.74
C GLU A 29 5.19 -12.90 -48.71
N ASP A 30 5.67 -11.73 -49.14
CA ASP A 30 6.11 -10.64 -48.26
C ASP A 30 4.93 -9.97 -47.56
N ASP A 31 3.79 -9.84 -48.25
CA ASP A 31 2.56 -9.32 -47.68
C ASP A 31 1.98 -10.26 -46.61
N ASP A 32 1.99 -11.57 -46.88
CA ASP A 32 1.60 -12.57 -45.87
C ASP A 32 2.50 -12.51 -44.63
N ARG A 33 3.82 -12.40 -44.82
CA ARG A 33 4.78 -12.26 -43.71
C ARG A 33 4.49 -11.00 -42.89
N LYS A 34 4.17 -9.88 -43.55
CA LYS A 34 3.82 -8.61 -42.90
C LYS A 34 2.51 -8.70 -42.13
N VAL A 35 1.49 -9.35 -42.68
CA VAL A 35 0.22 -9.61 -41.99
C VAL A 35 0.46 -10.47 -40.74
N ARG A 36 1.22 -11.57 -40.86
CA ARG A 36 1.57 -12.42 -39.70
C ARG A 36 2.34 -11.64 -38.63
N ARG A 37 3.25 -10.73 -39.02
CA ARG A 37 3.98 -9.87 -38.07
C ARG A 37 3.06 -8.91 -37.34
N ARG A 38 2.14 -8.25 -38.06
CA ARG A 38 1.14 -7.33 -37.47
C ARG A 38 0.24 -8.05 -36.50
N GLU A 39 -0.23 -9.25 -36.85
CA GLU A 39 -1.09 -10.03 -35.97
C GLU A 39 -0.36 -10.47 -34.69
N LYS A 40 0.88 -10.94 -34.80
CA LYS A 40 1.71 -11.24 -33.62
C LYS A 40 1.90 -10.01 -32.72
N ASN A 41 2.16 -8.84 -33.30
CA ASN A 41 2.31 -7.61 -32.54
C ASN A 41 1.00 -7.15 -31.90
N ARG A 42 -0.14 -7.30 -32.60
CA ARG A 42 -1.48 -6.99 -32.08
C ARG A 42 -1.77 -7.81 -30.83
N VAL A 43 -1.54 -9.12 -30.90
CA VAL A 43 -1.70 -10.03 -29.75
C VAL A 43 -0.73 -9.68 -28.61
N ALA A 44 0.53 -9.39 -28.93
CA ALA A 44 1.52 -9.01 -27.91
C ALA A 44 1.14 -7.69 -27.20
N ALA A 45 0.69 -6.68 -27.95
CA ALA A 45 0.23 -5.41 -27.41
C ALA A 45 -1.01 -5.59 -26.54
N GLN A 46 -1.98 -6.41 -26.97
CA GLN A 46 -3.17 -6.73 -26.18
C GLN A 46 -2.80 -7.43 -24.87
N ARG A 47 -1.90 -8.43 -24.91
CA ARG A 47 -1.40 -9.10 -23.71
C ARG A 47 -0.66 -8.16 -22.76
N SER A 48 0.16 -7.26 -23.30
CA SER A 48 0.87 -6.25 -22.52
C SER A 48 -0.10 -5.30 -21.80
N ARG A 49 -1.08 -4.75 -22.53
CA ARG A 49 -2.13 -3.90 -21.95
C ARG A 49 -2.92 -4.65 -20.88
N LYS A 50 -3.36 -5.89 -21.16
CA LYS A 50 -4.06 -6.72 -20.17
C LYS A 50 -3.23 -6.95 -18.91
N LYS A 51 -1.95 -7.26 -19.05
CA LYS A 51 -1.04 -7.44 -17.90
C LYS A 51 -0.89 -6.16 -17.08
N GLN A 52 -0.86 -5.00 -17.74
CA GLN A 52 -0.78 -3.71 -17.06
C GLN A 52 -2.07 -3.39 -16.30
N THR A 53 -3.23 -3.59 -16.92
CA THR A 53 -4.53 -3.43 -16.27
C THR A 53 -4.66 -4.35 -15.07
N GLN A 54 -4.39 -5.66 -15.23
CA GLN A 54 -4.42 -6.62 -14.12
C GLN A 54 -3.49 -6.25 -12.96
N LYS A 55 -2.33 -5.65 -13.25
CA LYS A 55 -1.43 -5.17 -12.19
C LYS A 55 -2.04 -3.98 -11.44
N ALA A 56 -2.68 -3.05 -12.14
CA ALA A 56 -3.35 -1.92 -11.52
C ALA A 56 -4.54 -2.39 -10.67
N ASP A 57 -5.35 -3.31 -11.20
CA ASP A 57 -6.50 -3.88 -10.50
C ASP A 57 -6.07 -4.57 -9.20
N LYS A 58 -5.05 -5.45 -9.27
CA LYS A 58 -4.53 -6.14 -8.07
C LYS A 58 -3.99 -5.17 -7.01
N LEU A 59 -3.28 -4.12 -7.43
CA LEU A 59 -2.80 -3.10 -6.51
C LEU A 59 -3.96 -2.33 -5.86
N HIS A 60 -5.03 -2.08 -6.61
CA HIS A 60 -6.21 -1.40 -6.08
C HIS A 60 -6.95 -2.28 -5.07
N GLU A 61 -7.19 -3.55 -5.40
CA GLU A 61 -7.81 -4.53 -4.51
C GLU A 61 -7.01 -4.66 -3.19
N GLU A 62 -5.68 -4.79 -3.28
CA GLU A 62 -4.81 -4.85 -2.09
C GLU A 62 -4.90 -3.56 -1.25
N TYR A 63 -4.92 -2.40 -1.90
CA TYR A 63 -5.09 -1.11 -1.22
C TYR A 63 -6.42 -1.03 -0.48
N GLU A 64 -7.53 -1.40 -1.12
CA GLU A 64 -8.87 -1.37 -0.51
C GLU A 64 -8.96 -2.33 0.67
N CYS A 65 -8.38 -3.52 0.56
CA CYS A 65 -8.35 -4.48 1.67
C CYS A 65 -7.59 -3.91 2.87
N LEU A 66 -6.42 -3.32 2.65
CA LEU A 66 -5.62 -2.69 3.70
C LEU A 66 -6.33 -1.46 4.30
N GLU A 67 -7.04 -0.67 3.51
CA GLU A 67 -7.79 0.49 4.00
C GLU A 67 -8.96 0.06 4.90
N GLN A 68 -9.67 -1.00 4.54
CA GLN A 68 -10.72 -1.60 5.36
C GLN A 68 -10.16 -2.12 6.68
N GLU A 69 -9.07 -2.91 6.63
CA GLU A 69 -8.41 -3.43 7.83
C GLU A 69 -7.92 -2.28 8.73
N ASN A 70 -7.30 -1.26 8.14
CA ASN A 70 -6.84 -0.08 8.87
C ASN A 70 -7.99 0.64 9.57
N THR A 71 -9.13 0.76 8.91
CA THR A 71 -10.33 1.37 9.48
C THR A 71 -10.86 0.57 10.67
N VAL A 72 -10.90 -0.77 10.55
CA VAL A 72 -11.31 -1.66 11.65
C VAL A 72 -10.35 -1.52 12.84
N LEU A 73 -9.05 -1.58 12.60
CA LEU A 73 -8.03 -1.45 13.66
C LEU A 73 -8.11 -0.09 14.36
N ARG A 74 -8.29 1.01 13.61
CA ARG A 74 -8.46 2.35 14.21
C ARG A 74 -9.69 2.44 15.10
N ARG A 75 -10.80 1.81 14.71
CA ARG A 75 -12.00 1.74 15.55
C ARG A 75 -11.75 0.96 16.83
N GLU A 76 -11.08 -0.18 16.75
CA GLU A 76 -10.75 -0.99 17.93
C GLU A 76 -9.80 -0.24 18.88
N ILE A 77 -8.78 0.43 18.34
CA ILE A 77 -7.91 1.31 19.13
C ILE A 77 -8.74 2.37 19.86
N GLY A 78 -9.67 3.03 19.15
CA GLY A 78 -10.54 4.04 19.76
C GLY A 78 -11.39 3.47 20.89
N LYS A 79 -11.99 2.30 20.69
CA LYS A 79 -12.79 1.60 21.68
C LYS A 79 -11.97 1.24 22.93
N LEU A 80 -10.82 0.58 22.75
CA LEU A 80 -9.94 0.19 23.83
C LEU A 80 -9.39 1.40 24.60
N THR A 81 -9.10 2.50 23.90
CA THR A 81 -8.66 3.75 24.54
C THR A 81 -9.76 4.33 25.42
N ALA A 82 -11.01 4.32 24.96
CA ALA A 82 -12.15 4.76 25.74
C ALA A 82 -12.37 3.88 26.98
N GLU A 83 -12.31 2.56 26.83
CA GLU A 83 -12.41 1.60 27.95
C GLU A 83 -11.29 1.82 28.98
N LEU A 84 -10.05 2.01 28.53
CA LEU A 84 -8.92 2.30 29.42
C LEU A 84 -9.15 3.61 30.19
N GLN A 85 -9.61 4.67 29.52
CA GLN A 85 -9.92 5.94 30.18
C GLN A 85 -11.02 5.77 31.24
N GLN A 86 -12.11 5.09 30.91
CA GLN A 86 -13.21 4.83 31.83
C GLN A 86 -12.76 4.03 33.06
N LEU A 87 -11.98 2.97 32.86
CA LEU A 87 -11.45 2.15 33.96
C LEU A 87 -10.46 2.94 34.82
N SER A 88 -9.62 3.77 34.20
CA SER A 88 -8.67 4.63 34.91
C SER A 88 -9.38 5.69 35.75
N GLU A 89 -10.45 6.30 35.23
CA GLU A 89 -11.27 7.25 35.96
C GLU A 89 -12.01 6.58 37.13
N ALA A 90 -12.61 5.41 36.88
CA ALA A 90 -13.26 4.63 37.93
C ALA A 90 -12.30 4.23 39.05
N LEU A 91 -11.07 3.82 38.70
CA LEU A 91 -10.03 3.53 39.67
C LEU A 91 -9.65 4.79 40.46
N LYS A 92 -9.39 5.91 39.78
CA LYS A 92 -9.04 7.18 40.42
C LYS A 92 -10.14 7.66 41.37
N GLU A 93 -11.41 7.46 41.02
CA GLU A 93 -12.53 7.79 41.89
C GLU A 93 -12.55 6.89 43.13
N HIS A 94 -12.36 5.58 42.95
CA HIS A 94 -12.24 4.64 44.06
C HIS A 94 -11.08 4.99 44.99
N GLU A 95 -9.92 5.38 44.46
CA GLU A 95 -8.73 5.73 45.25
C GLU A 95 -9.00 6.85 46.26
N LYS A 96 -9.87 7.82 45.92
CA LYS A 96 -10.27 8.92 46.81
C LYS A 96 -11.04 8.48 48.04
N MET A 97 -11.67 7.30 48.00
CA MET A 97 -12.51 6.75 49.06
C MET A 97 -11.98 5.42 49.62
N CYS A 98 -10.87 4.92 49.07
CA CYS A 98 -10.32 3.62 49.42
C CYS A 98 -9.71 3.65 50.84
N PRO A 99 -10.29 2.95 51.82
CA PRO A 99 -9.77 2.94 53.18
C PRO A 99 -8.35 2.37 53.26
N LEU A 100 -7.98 1.49 52.32
CA LEU A 100 -6.64 0.90 52.25
C LEU A 100 -5.56 1.90 51.80
N LEU A 101 -5.94 2.96 51.08
CA LEU A 101 -5.03 4.04 50.66
C LEU A 101 -5.10 5.25 51.61
N LEU A 102 -6.25 5.48 52.24
CA LEU A 102 -6.51 6.62 53.13
C LEU A 102 -6.16 6.33 54.60
N CYS A 103 -6.11 5.06 55.02
CA CYS A 103 -5.53 4.68 56.31
C CYS A 103 -4.18 4.00 56.07
N PRO A 104 -3.09 4.47 56.70
CA PRO A 104 -1.81 3.78 56.67
C PRO A 104 -1.87 2.56 57.59
N MET A 105 -2.62 1.54 57.20
CA MET A 105 -2.39 0.20 57.74
C MET A 105 -1.25 -0.39 56.92
N ASN A 106 -0.15 -0.67 57.61
CA ASN A 106 1.14 -1.13 57.08
C ASN A 106 1.02 -2.35 56.15
N PHE A 107 0.63 -2.15 54.90
CA PHE A 107 0.87 -3.11 53.83
C PHE A 107 2.14 -2.67 53.11
N VAL A 108 3.17 -3.51 53.23
CA VAL A 108 4.42 -3.39 52.47
C VAL A 108 4.05 -3.21 50.99
N PRO A 109 4.52 -2.15 50.30
CA PRO A 109 4.26 -1.99 48.88
C PRO A 109 4.91 -3.16 48.14
N VAL A 110 4.11 -4.11 47.67
CA VAL A 110 4.58 -5.13 46.72
C VAL A 110 4.75 -4.42 45.39
N PRO A 111 5.95 -4.42 44.77
CA PRO A 111 6.15 -3.83 43.46
C PRO A 111 5.22 -4.52 42.46
N ARG A 112 4.33 -3.74 41.83
CA ARG A 112 3.47 -4.23 40.76
C ARG A 112 4.38 -4.59 39.57
N PRO A 113 4.37 -5.83 39.05
CA PRO A 113 5.12 -6.15 37.85
C PRO A 113 4.54 -5.35 36.68
N ASP A 114 5.40 -4.58 36.02
CA ASP A 114 5.06 -3.77 34.85
C ASP A 114 4.72 -4.72 33.68
N PRO A 115 3.49 -4.71 33.13
CA PRO A 115 3.10 -5.69 32.09
C PRO A 115 3.72 -5.39 30.71
N VAL A 116 4.46 -4.29 30.55
CA VAL A 116 4.91 -3.79 29.24
C VAL A 116 6.36 -4.17 28.85
N ALA A 117 7.07 -4.95 29.67
CA ALA A 117 8.45 -5.36 29.35
C ALA A 117 8.56 -6.64 28.50
N GLY A 118 7.45 -7.23 28.03
CA GLY A 118 7.45 -8.50 27.31
C GLY A 118 6.78 -8.41 25.95
N CYS A 119 7.55 -8.69 24.91
CA CYS A 119 7.11 -9.12 23.58
C CYS A 119 6.76 -8.02 22.55
N LEU A 120 7.81 -7.50 21.91
CA LEU A 120 7.78 -7.25 20.46
C LEU A 120 8.81 -8.17 19.79
N PRO A 121 8.41 -9.14 18.95
CA PRO A 121 9.35 -9.86 18.10
C PRO A 121 9.83 -8.95 16.95
N ARG A 122 11.11 -9.12 16.63
CA ARG A 122 11.88 -8.44 15.58
C ARG A 122 11.54 -8.94 14.18
#